data_AF-A0A0P0W942-F1
#
_entry.id   AF-A0A0P0W942-F1
#
_cell.length_a   1.000
_cell.length_b   1.000
_cell.length_c   1.000
_cell.angle_alpha   90.00
_cell.angle_beta   90.00
_cell.angle_gamma   90.00
#
_symmetry.space_group_name_H-M   'P 1'
#
loop_
_entity.id
_entity.type
_entity.pdbx_description
1 polymer ?
#
loop_
_entity_poly.entity_id
_entity_poly.type
_entity_poly.pdbx_seq_one_letter_code
_entity_poly.pdbx_strand_id
1 'polypeptide(L)'
;MQLGSQNKADMPCSVESYINEHKVTADVAIAKINELVEDEWKTTNQARIDHRDVLPVVQRLINITMAIPLYYSDGIDGFTFGEGIQEVLEKLYVKPIPL
;
A
#
# COMPACT_ATOMS: atom_id res chain seq x y z
N MET A 1 10.56 -13.84 6.47
CA MET A 1 9.36 -13.18 5.94
C MET A 1 8.55 -14.23 5.17
N GLN A 2 7.29 -14.47 5.53
CA GLN A 2 6.41 -15.34 4.75
C GLN A 2 5.82 -14.50 3.60
N LEU A 3 5.98 -14.97 2.36
CA LEU A 3 5.44 -14.30 1.17
C LEU A 3 3.91 -14.46 1.11
N GLY A 4 3.23 -13.45 0.56
CA GLY A 4 1.78 -13.21 0.74
C GLY A 4 0.81 -14.22 0.09
N SER A 5 1.28 -15.14 -0.76
CA SER A 5 0.49 -16.28 -1.23
C SER A 5 0.81 -17.48 -0.32
N GLN A 6 0.00 -17.64 0.74
CA GLN A 6 0.13 -18.82 1.61
C GLN A 6 -0.51 -20.06 1.01
N ASN A 7 -1.44 -19.89 0.06
CA ASN A 7 -2.12 -20.99 -0.59
C ASN A 7 -1.55 -21.21 -1.98
N LYS A 8 -1.09 -22.44 -2.28
CA LYS A 8 -0.58 -22.81 -3.61
C LYS A 8 -1.63 -22.68 -4.73
N ALA A 9 -2.90 -22.50 -4.36
CA ALA A 9 -4.00 -22.21 -5.27
C ALA A 9 -4.12 -20.72 -5.61
N ASP A 10 -3.49 -19.83 -4.85
CA ASP A 10 -3.55 -18.39 -5.08
C ASP A 10 -2.70 -18.03 -6.29
N MET A 11 -3.15 -17.02 -7.04
CA MET A 11 -2.37 -16.45 -8.13
C MET A 11 -1.07 -15.84 -7.58
N PRO A 12 0.09 -16.02 -8.24
CA PRO A 12 1.35 -15.44 -7.79
C PRO A 12 1.23 -13.92 -7.61
N CYS A 13 1.67 -13.42 -6.47
CA CYS A 13 1.74 -11.97 -6.26
C CYS A 13 2.92 -11.35 -7.02
N SER A 14 3.01 -10.01 -7.03
CA SER A 14 4.07 -9.28 -7.74
C SER A 14 5.47 -9.70 -7.29
N VAL A 15 5.65 -9.95 -5.99
CA VAL A 15 6.95 -10.40 -5.44
C VAL A 15 7.32 -11.79 -5.97
N GLU A 16 6.38 -12.73 -5.97
CA GLU A 16 6.62 -14.10 -6.46
C GLU A 16 6.84 -14.14 -7.96
N SER A 17 6.09 -13.33 -8.69
CA SER A 17 6.27 -13.14 -10.13
C SER A 17 7.67 -12.62 -10.43
N TYR A 18 8.12 -11.59 -9.69
CA TYR A 18 9.47 -11.03 -9.84
C TYR A 18 10.58 -12.04 -9.49
N ILE A 19 10.41 -12.80 -8.40
CA ILE A 19 11.34 -13.88 -8.03
C ILE A 19 11.42 -14.91 -9.16
N ASN A 20 10.28 -15.33 -9.69
CA ASN A 20 10.25 -16.34 -10.74
C ASN A 20 10.85 -15.84 -12.05
N GLU A 21 10.60 -14.58 -12.43
CA GLU A 21 11.13 -13.98 -13.66
C GLU A 21 12.65 -13.74 -13.56
N HIS A 22 13.12 -13.15 -12.47
CA HIS A 22 14.51 -12.69 -12.35
C HIS A 22 15.43 -13.63 -11.55
N LYS A 23 14.89 -14.71 -10.98
CA LYS A 23 15.63 -15.71 -10.18
C LYS A 23 16.40 -15.08 -9.00
N VAL A 24 15.77 -14.11 -8.33
CA VAL A 24 16.34 -13.39 -7.18
C VAL A 24 15.75 -13.85 -5.85
N THR A 25 16.32 -13.39 -4.73
CA THR A 25 15.76 -13.63 -3.40
C THR A 25 14.51 -12.78 -3.16
N ALA A 26 13.71 -13.16 -2.16
CA ALA A 26 12.53 -12.40 -1.74
C ALA A 26 12.89 -10.96 -1.33
N ASP A 27 13.98 -10.76 -0.59
CA ASP A 27 14.40 -9.43 -0.15
C ASP A 27 14.74 -8.52 -1.34
N VAL A 28 15.40 -9.06 -2.37
CA VAL A 28 15.70 -8.31 -3.61
C VAL A 28 14.42 -7.97 -4.37
N ALA A 29 13.49 -8.92 -4.47
CA ALA A 29 12.20 -8.68 -5.12
C ALA A 29 11.37 -7.63 -4.36
N ILE A 30 11.28 -7.72 -3.04
CA ILE A 30 10.55 -6.76 -2.20
C ILE A 30 11.18 -5.37 -2.32
N ALA A 31 12.50 -5.28 -2.25
CA ALA A 31 13.21 -4.01 -2.45
C ALA A 31 12.85 -3.39 -3.81
N LYS A 32 12.81 -4.20 -4.88
CA LYS A 32 12.44 -3.69 -6.20
C LYS A 32 10.98 -3.26 -6.30
N ILE A 33 10.05 -4.03 -5.74
CA ILE A 33 8.63 -3.64 -5.71
C ILE A 33 8.44 -2.34 -4.92
N ASN A 34 9.14 -2.15 -3.80
CA ASN A 34 9.09 -0.92 -3.03
C ASN A 34 9.66 0.28 -3.81
N GLU A 35 10.75 0.10 -4.56
CA GLU A 35 11.30 1.13 -5.45
C GLU A 35 10.26 1.56 -6.51
N LEU A 36 9.57 0.59 -7.13
CA LEU A 36 8.51 0.88 -8.11
C LEU A 36 7.34 1.63 -7.47
N VAL A 37 6.90 1.23 -6.28
CA VAL A 37 5.84 1.95 -5.54
C VAL A 37 6.26 3.39 -5.24
N GLU A 38 7.52 3.63 -4.86
CA GLU A 38 8.04 4.97 -4.62
C GLU A 38 8.03 5.84 -5.89
N ASP A 39 8.42 5.26 -7.03
CA ASP A 39 8.41 5.97 -8.30
C ASP A 39 6.98 6.28 -8.78
N GLU A 40 6.02 5.38 -8.58
CA GLU A 40 4.60 5.65 -8.86
C GLU A 40 4.02 6.73 -7.94
N TRP A 41 4.50 6.83 -6.69
CA TRP A 41 4.17 7.95 -5.81
C TRP A 41 4.68 9.29 -6.35
N LYS A 42 5.91 9.34 -6.87
CA LYS A 42 6.47 10.55 -7.49
C LYS A 42 5.65 10.96 -8.71
N THR A 43 5.33 10.01 -9.59
CA THR A 43 4.49 10.23 -10.77
C THR A 43 3.10 10.76 -10.39
N THR A 44 2.45 10.14 -9.41
CA THR A 44 1.14 10.58 -8.90
C THR A 44 1.20 11.99 -8.35
N ASN A 45 2.24 12.34 -7.58
CA ASN A 45 2.41 13.68 -7.03
C ASN A 45 2.68 14.73 -8.11
N GLN A 46 3.49 14.40 -9.12
CA GLN A 46 3.75 15.29 -10.25
C GLN A 46 2.46 15.54 -11.06
N ALA A 47 1.65 14.51 -11.32
CA ALA A 47 0.37 14.64 -12.01
C ALA A 47 -0.62 15.58 -11.29
N ARG A 48 -0.57 15.65 -9.95
CA ARG A 48 -1.39 16.61 -9.18
C ARG A 48 -0.98 18.06 -9.42
N ILE A 49 0.29 18.31 -9.73
CA ILE A 49 0.80 19.63 -10.06
C ILE A 49 0.44 20.00 -11.50
N ASP A 50 0.65 19.06 -12.43
CA ASP A 50 0.51 19.30 -13.87
C ASP A 50 -0.95 19.28 -14.34
N HIS A 51 -1.83 18.54 -13.64
CA HIS A 51 -3.23 18.35 -14.01
C HIS A 51 -4.18 18.85 -12.91
N ARG A 52 -3.94 20.07 -12.40
CA ARG A 52 -4.76 20.68 -11.34
C ARG A 52 -6.24 20.77 -11.70
N ASP A 53 -6.56 20.97 -12.97
CA ASP A 53 -7.94 21.17 -13.42
C ASP A 53 -8.82 19.91 -13.23
N VAL A 54 -8.22 18.72 -13.23
CA VAL A 54 -8.94 17.45 -13.00
C VAL A 54 -8.88 16.98 -11.55
N LEU A 55 -8.09 17.64 -10.68
CA LEU A 55 -7.95 17.27 -9.27
C LEU A 55 -9.29 17.08 -8.56
N PRO A 56 -10.32 17.94 -8.72
CA PRO A 56 -11.59 17.73 -8.03
C PRO A 56 -12.24 16.37 -8.33
N VAL A 57 -11.99 15.82 -9.53
CA VAL A 57 -12.51 14.53 -9.95
C VAL A 57 -11.62 13.37 -9.47
N VAL A 58 -10.29 13.53 -9.55
CA VAL A 58 -9.34 12.43 -9.22
C VAL A 58 -8.92 12.38 -7.75
N GLN A 59 -9.21 13.42 -6.95
CA GLN A 59 -8.77 13.50 -5.54
C GLN A 59 -9.27 12.33 -4.68
N ARG A 60 -10.44 11.76 -5.00
CA ARG A 60 -10.96 10.60 -4.28
C ARG A 60 -10.08 9.37 -4.46
N LEU A 61 -9.58 9.12 -5.68
CA LEU A 61 -8.67 8.02 -5.95
C LEU A 61 -7.34 8.23 -5.22
N ILE A 62 -6.81 9.46 -5.26
CA ILE A 62 -5.59 9.83 -4.52
C ILE A 62 -5.77 9.56 -3.02
N ASN A 63 -6.90 9.95 -2.43
CA ASN A 63 -7.17 9.71 -1.01
C ASN A 63 -7.22 8.21 -0.66
N ILE A 64 -7.75 7.37 -1.56
CA ILE A 64 -7.74 5.91 -1.38
C ILE A 64 -6.31 5.39 -1.43
N THR A 65 -5.51 5.80 -2.41
CA THR A 65 -4.10 5.39 -2.51
C THR A 65 -3.30 5.83 -1.28
N MET A 66 -3.57 7.03 -0.75
CA MET A 66 -2.95 7.54 0.49
C MET A 66 -3.31 6.73 1.74
N ALA A 67 -4.42 5.99 1.72
CA ALA A 67 -4.81 5.12 2.81
C ALA A 67 -4.12 3.75 2.76
N ILE A 68 -3.54 3.32 1.64
CA ILE A 68 -2.90 2.00 1.52
C ILE A 68 -1.81 1.79 2.58
N PRO A 69 -0.89 2.74 2.84
CA PRO A 69 0.10 2.56 3.91
C PRO A 69 -0.53 2.43 5.30
N LEU A 70 -1.69 3.03 5.58
CA LEU A 70 -2.37 2.85 6.87
C LEU A 70 -2.70 1.37 7.12
N TYR A 71 -3.07 0.62 6.08
CA TYR A 71 -3.48 -0.77 6.20
C TYR A 71 -2.31 -1.75 6.05
N TYR A 72 -1.30 -1.42 5.24
CA TYR A 72 -0.29 -2.40 4.79
C TYR A 72 1.17 -2.03 5.09
N SER A 73 1.41 -0.99 5.90
CA SER A 73 2.79 -0.68 6.36
C SER A 73 3.35 -1.80 7.22
N ASP A 74 4.67 -1.84 7.41
CA ASP A 74 5.36 -2.77 8.31
C ASP A 74 5.10 -4.27 8.03
N GLY A 75 4.62 -4.60 6.83
CA GLY A 75 4.34 -5.97 6.41
C GLY A 75 3.12 -6.59 7.08
N ILE A 76 2.20 -5.79 7.63
CA ILE A 76 0.94 -6.28 8.19
C ILE A 76 -0.18 -6.26 7.14
N ASP A 77 -1.19 -7.12 7.31
CA ASP A 77 -2.48 -6.99 6.62
C ASP A 77 -3.51 -6.44 7.62
N GLY A 78 -3.44 -5.12 7.83
CA GLY A 78 -4.32 -4.39 8.75
C GLY A 78 -5.76 -4.29 8.27
N PHE A 79 -6.03 -4.57 6.99
CA PHE A 79 -7.39 -4.58 6.47
C PHE A 79 -8.13 -5.85 6.88
N THR A 80 -7.50 -7.02 6.71
CA THR A 80 -8.07 -8.31 7.14
C THR A 80 -7.94 -8.48 8.66
N PHE A 81 -6.77 -8.16 9.22
CA PHE A 81 -6.45 -8.28 10.64
C PHE A 81 -6.38 -6.88 11.27
N GLY A 82 -7.54 -6.36 11.68
CA GLY A 82 -7.71 -4.98 12.14
C GLY A 82 -6.91 -4.56 13.39
N GLU A 83 -6.22 -5.49 14.05
CA GLU A 83 -5.42 -5.24 15.26
C GLU A 83 -4.39 -4.12 15.05
N GLY A 84 -3.74 -4.08 13.88
CA GLY A 84 -2.72 -3.07 13.58
C GLY A 84 -3.25 -1.65 13.38
N ILE A 85 -4.55 -1.49 13.08
CA ILE A 85 -5.16 -0.18 12.82
C ILE A 85 -6.20 0.22 13.88
N GLN A 86 -6.51 -0.67 14.81
CA GLN A 86 -7.58 -0.48 15.80
C GLN A 86 -7.40 0.82 16.59
N GLU A 87 -6.18 1.12 17.05
CA GLU A 87 -5.90 2.34 17.81
C GLU A 87 -6.21 3.61 16.98
N VAL A 88 -5.84 3.60 15.70
CA VAL A 88 -6.11 4.73 14.79
C VAL A 88 -7.62 4.89 14.59
N LEU A 89 -8.34 3.79 14.36
CA LEU A 89 -9.79 3.82 14.19
C LEU A 89 -10.51 4.30 15.46
N GLU A 90 -10.06 3.87 16.64
CA GLU A 90 -10.61 4.33 17.91
C GLU A 90 -10.42 5.84 18.09
N LYS A 91 -9.23 6.38 17.80
CA LYS A 91 -8.96 7.82 17.90
C LYS A 91 -9.77 8.66 16.90
N LEU A 92 -10.02 8.14 15.70
CA LEU A 92 -10.73 8.88 14.66
C LEU A 92 -12.26 8.81 14.81
N TYR A 93 -12.80 7.67 15.26
CA TYR A 93 -14.24 7.40 15.16
C TYR A 93 -14.92 7.05 16.49
N VAL A 94 -14.18 6.83 17.58
CA VAL A 94 -14.75 6.41 18.87
C VAL A 94 -14.44 7.41 19.99
N LYS A 95 -13.18 7.83 20.12
CA LYS A 95 -12.70 8.69 21.20
C LYS A 95 -12.68 10.14 20.74
N PRO A 96 -13.54 11.02 21.29
CA PRO A 96 -13.51 12.43 20.93
C PRO A 96 -12.20 13.09 21.38
N ILE A 97 -11.78 14.13 20.66
CA ILE A 97 -10.68 14.99 21.10
C ILE A 97 -11.19 15.76 22.33
N PRO A 98 -10.49 15.69 23.48
CA PRO A 98 -10.86 16.49 24.64
C PRO A 98 -10.79 17.98 24.31
N LEU A 99 -11.83 18.72 24.70
CA LEU A 99 -11.91 20.17 24.57
C LEU A 99 -11.08 20.87 25.64
#